data_AF-A0AAW5MGU8-F1
#
_entry.id   AF-A0AAW5MGU8-F1
#
_cell.length_a   1.000
_cell.length_b   1.000
_cell.length_c   1.000
_cell.angle_alpha   90.00
_cell.angle_beta   90.00
_cell.angle_gamma   90.00
#
_symmetry.space_group_name_H-M   'P 1'
#
loop_
_entity.id
_entity.type
_entity.pdbx_description
1 polymer ?
#
loop_
_entity_poly.entity_id
_entity_poly.type
_entity_poly.pdbx_seq_one_letter_code
_entity_poly.pdbx_strand_id
1 'polypeptide(L)'
;MRILSASLFSLLVVFGLPIAAASEDSEECIQAREEAESTADVLATAASSLHSCATNLDLEDDCSYEMSNAQSAHSDYESSVADVSSYCE
;
A
#
# COMPACT_ATOMS: atom_id res chain seq x y z
N MET A 1 44.07 -19.95 -34.83
CA MET A 1 44.06 -20.06 -33.35
C MET A 1 44.04 -18.61 -32.85
N ARG A 2 42.90 -17.90 -32.67
CA ARG A 2 41.89 -17.95 -31.58
C ARG A 2 42.58 -18.42 -30.27
N ILE A 3 42.74 -17.64 -29.19
CA ILE A 3 41.72 -17.03 -28.31
C ILE A 3 42.43 -16.14 -27.24
N LEU A 4 41.86 -14.96 -26.94
CA LEU A 4 41.82 -14.15 -25.69
C LEU A 4 43.09 -13.58 -24.98
N SER A 5 43.05 -12.26 -24.77
CA SER A 5 43.40 -11.58 -23.50
C SER A 5 42.76 -10.18 -23.55
N ALA A 6 41.45 -10.02 -23.31
CA ALA A 6 40.86 -9.84 -21.98
C ALA A 6 41.44 -8.64 -21.21
N SER A 7 41.11 -7.42 -21.64
CA SER A 7 41.12 -6.25 -20.75
C SER A 7 40.37 -5.12 -21.43
N LEU A 8 39.11 -4.89 -21.01
CA LEU A 8 38.22 -3.73 -21.28
C LEU A 8 36.75 -4.18 -21.42
N PHE A 9 36.24 -4.99 -20.48
CA PHE A 9 34.79 -5.22 -20.38
C PHE A 9 34.45 -5.66 -18.95
N SER A 10 34.39 -4.72 -18.02
CA SER A 10 33.77 -4.93 -16.70
C SER A 10 33.27 -3.59 -16.15
N LEU A 11 32.31 -3.01 -16.86
CA LEU A 11 31.54 -1.85 -16.37
C LEU A 11 30.13 -1.78 -16.99
N LEU A 12 29.48 -2.94 -17.18
CA LEU A 12 28.09 -3.03 -17.64
C LEU A 12 27.34 -4.25 -17.03
N VAL A 13 27.34 -4.35 -15.72
CA VAL A 13 26.33 -5.05 -14.91
C VAL A 13 26.35 -4.26 -13.59
N VAL A 14 25.34 -3.58 -13.08
CA VAL A 14 23.98 -4.01 -12.77
C VAL A 14 23.11 -2.74 -12.66
N PHE A 15 22.80 -2.06 -13.76
CA PHE A 15 21.53 -1.32 -13.82
C PHE A 15 20.54 -2.24 -14.52
N GLY A 16 20.24 -3.34 -13.84
CA GLY A 16 18.99 -4.05 -14.05
C GLY A 16 17.88 -3.15 -13.55
N LEU A 17 17.57 -2.10 -14.32
CA LEU A 17 16.19 -1.63 -14.34
C LEU A 17 15.38 -2.90 -14.64
N PRO A 18 14.49 -3.34 -13.74
CA PRO A 18 13.47 -4.25 -14.19
C PRO A 18 12.77 -3.46 -15.30
N ILE A 19 12.96 -3.91 -16.54
CA ILE A 19 11.94 -3.69 -17.56
C ILE A 19 10.75 -4.40 -16.93
N ALA A 20 9.92 -3.63 -16.23
CA ALA A 20 8.61 -4.08 -15.83
C ALA A 20 7.97 -4.50 -17.15
N ALA A 21 7.98 -5.81 -17.40
CA ALA A 21 6.94 -6.37 -18.21
C ALA A 21 5.67 -5.81 -17.58
N ALA A 22 4.96 -4.97 -18.32
CA ALA A 22 3.59 -4.68 -17.98
C ALA A 22 2.90 -6.05 -18.05
N SER A 23 2.92 -6.80 -16.96
CA SER A 23 1.83 -7.73 -16.69
C SER A 23 0.62 -6.81 -16.67
N GLU A 24 -0.25 -6.99 -17.66
CA GLU A 24 -1.56 -6.37 -17.59
C GLU A 24 -2.20 -6.96 -16.33
N ASP A 25 -2.17 -6.17 -15.25
CA ASP A 25 -2.85 -6.51 -14.00
C ASP A 25 -4.28 -6.90 -14.37
N SER A 26 -4.77 -8.01 -13.80
CA SER A 26 -6.13 -8.44 -14.08
C SER A 26 -7.12 -7.36 -13.63
N GLU A 27 -8.31 -7.33 -14.23
CA GLU A 27 -9.35 -6.36 -13.85
C GLU A 27 -9.68 -6.46 -12.35
N GLU A 28 -9.62 -7.68 -11.80
CA GLU A 28 -9.78 -7.95 -10.37
C GLU A 28 -8.65 -7.36 -9.53
N CYS A 29 -7.40 -7.42 -9.99
CA CYS A 29 -6.27 -6.78 -9.30
C CYS A 29 -6.42 -5.25 -9.29
N ILE A 30 -6.76 -4.65 -10.44
CA ILE A 30 -6.97 -3.20 -10.55
C ILE A 30 -8.08 -2.77 -9.59
N GLN A 31 -9.20 -3.48 -9.61
CA GLN A 31 -10.33 -3.18 -8.72
C GLN A 31 -9.96 -3.36 -7.24
N ALA A 32 -9.25 -4.43 -6.88
CA ALA A 32 -8.81 -4.65 -5.50
C ALA A 32 -7.89 -3.52 -5.01
N ARG A 33 -7.02 -3.01 -5.88
CA ARG A 33 -6.16 -1.85 -5.56
C ARG A 33 -6.98 -0.57 -5.37
N GLU A 34 -7.92 -0.28 -6.26
CA GLU A 34 -8.81 0.88 -6.13
C GLU A 34 -9.63 0.83 -4.82
N GLU A 35 -10.12 -0.35 -4.45
CA GLU A 35 -10.85 -0.54 -3.18
C GLU A 35 -9.94 -0.37 -1.95
N ALA A 36 -8.71 -0.90 -1.99
CA ALA A 36 -7.74 -0.71 -0.93
C ALA A 36 -7.31 0.75 -0.77
N GLU A 37 -7.16 1.50 -1.87
CA GLU A 37 -6.88 2.94 -1.85
C GLU A 37 -8.07 3.72 -1.27
N SER A 38 -9.31 3.39 -1.68
CA SER A 38 -10.54 3.98 -1.14
C SER A 38 -10.70 3.76 0.38
N THR A 39 -10.50 2.52 0.85
CA THR A 39 -10.58 2.19 2.29
C THR A 39 -9.44 2.81 3.09
N ALA A 40 -8.26 3.00 2.50
CA ALA A 40 -7.17 3.74 3.13
C ALA A 40 -7.54 5.20 3.40
N ASP A 41 -8.21 5.89 2.47
CA ASP A 41 -8.67 7.26 2.66
C ASP A 41 -9.74 7.37 3.76
N VAL A 42 -10.63 6.38 3.84
CA VAL A 42 -11.62 6.29 4.93
C VAL A 42 -10.93 6.10 6.28
N LEU A 43 -9.96 5.19 6.37
CA LEU A 43 -9.15 4.97 7.56
C LEU A 43 -8.39 6.24 7.97
N ALA A 44 -7.76 6.94 7.02
CA ALA A 44 -7.04 8.18 7.28
C ALA A 44 -7.95 9.27 7.85
N THR A 45 -9.17 9.37 7.32
CA THR A 45 -10.19 10.31 7.82
C THR A 45 -10.64 9.93 9.23
N ALA A 46 -10.95 8.65 9.48
CA ALA A 46 -11.37 8.17 10.79
C ALA A 46 -10.26 8.36 11.85
N ALA A 47 -9.01 8.05 11.51
CA ALA A 47 -7.86 8.28 12.37
C ALA A 47 -7.65 9.78 12.67
N SER A 48 -7.88 10.66 11.70
CA SER A 48 -7.80 12.11 11.90
C SER A 48 -8.89 12.63 12.84
N SER A 49 -10.11 12.09 12.73
CA SER A 49 -11.21 12.40 13.65
C SER A 49 -10.91 11.93 15.07
N LEU A 50 -10.41 10.70 15.23
CA LEU A 50 -9.98 10.18 16.53
C LEU A 50 -8.86 11.02 17.15
N HIS A 51 -7.85 11.38 16.35
CA HIS A 51 -6.78 12.27 16.81
C HIS A 51 -7.34 13.61 17.27
N SER A 52 -8.17 14.24 16.45
CA SER A 52 -8.79 15.52 16.77
C SER A 52 -9.63 15.46 18.04
N CYS A 53 -10.41 14.39 18.22
CA CYS A 53 -11.14 14.15 19.45
C CYS A 53 -10.16 14.11 20.62
N ALA A 54 -9.21 13.16 20.62
CA ALA A 54 -8.27 12.95 21.71
C ALA A 54 -7.42 14.18 22.08
N THR A 55 -7.13 15.07 21.13
CA THR A 55 -6.34 16.29 21.37
C THR A 55 -7.16 17.49 21.81
N ASN A 56 -8.45 17.54 21.50
CA ASN A 56 -9.33 18.68 21.81
C ASN A 56 -10.38 18.34 22.87
N LEU A 57 -10.18 17.27 23.65
CA LEU A 57 -11.08 16.89 24.72
C LEU A 57 -11.11 17.94 25.84
N ASP A 58 -12.32 18.45 26.13
CA ASP A 58 -12.63 19.19 27.35
C ASP A 58 -12.93 18.25 28.55
N LEU A 59 -12.50 16.97 28.45
CA LEU A 59 -12.75 15.87 29.41
C LEU A 59 -14.22 15.44 29.56
N GLU A 60 -15.12 15.93 28.70
CA GLU A 60 -16.53 15.52 28.67
C GLU A 60 -16.82 14.41 27.65
N ASP A 61 -15.93 14.19 26.69
CA ASP A 61 -16.02 13.15 25.67
C ASP A 61 -14.86 12.14 25.85
N ASP A 62 -15.13 10.86 25.61
CA ASP A 62 -14.17 9.76 25.75
C ASP A 62 -13.67 9.23 24.40
N CYS A 63 -14.09 9.83 23.29
CA CYS A 63 -13.74 9.46 21.92
C CYS A 63 -14.08 8.00 21.56
N SER A 64 -14.97 7.35 22.31
CA SER A 64 -15.31 5.94 22.11
C SER A 64 -15.92 5.68 20.73
N TYR A 65 -16.70 6.64 20.22
CA TYR A 65 -17.28 6.59 18.88
C TYR A 65 -16.19 6.65 17.79
N GLU A 66 -15.31 7.65 17.84
CA GLU A 66 -14.23 7.83 16.87
C GLU A 66 -13.26 6.66 16.90
N MET A 67 -13.00 6.11 18.09
CA MET A 67 -12.15 4.92 18.27
C MET A 67 -12.79 3.70 17.61
N SER A 68 -14.08 3.46 17.87
CA SER A 68 -14.81 2.36 17.22
C SER A 68 -14.86 2.55 15.70
N ASN A 69 -15.02 3.77 15.22
CA ASN A 69 -15.06 4.08 13.79
C ASN A 69 -13.70 3.84 13.11
N ALA A 70 -12.60 4.28 13.74
CA ALA A 70 -11.24 4.04 13.24
C ALA A 70 -10.88 2.54 13.23
N GLN A 71 -11.33 1.78 14.23
CA GLN A 71 -11.14 0.32 14.25
C GLN A 71 -11.91 -0.39 13.13
N SER A 72 -13.17 0.00 12.90
CA SER A 72 -13.95 -0.55 11.77
C SER A 72 -13.27 -0.25 10.44
N ALA A 73 -12.89 1.01 10.19
CA ALA A 73 -12.20 1.41 8.97
C ALA A 73 -10.84 0.70 8.80
N HIS A 74 -10.13 0.42 9.89
CA HIS A 74 -8.88 -0.34 9.86
C HIS A 74 -9.13 -1.79 9.43
N SER A 75 -10.17 -2.43 9.97
CA SER A 75 -10.55 -3.78 9.59
C SER A 75 -10.93 -3.87 8.10
N ASP A 76 -11.64 -2.86 7.59
CA ASP A 76 -12.02 -2.79 6.16
C ASP A 76 -10.77 -2.66 5.29
N TYR A 77 -9.86 -1.75 5.65
CA TYR A 77 -8.57 -1.59 4.96
C TYR A 77 -7.73 -2.88 4.97
N GLU A 78 -7.61 -3.56 6.12
CA GLU A 78 -6.89 -4.84 6.21
C GLU A 78 -7.50 -5.91 5.29
N SER A 79 -8.83 -5.95 5.20
CA SER A 79 -9.52 -6.86 4.28
C SER A 79 -9.19 -6.53 2.82
N SER A 80 -9.26 -5.25 2.43
CA SER A 80 -8.94 -4.83 1.05
C SER A 80 -7.47 -5.07 0.69
N VAL A 81 -6.54 -4.89 1.64
CA VAL A 81 -5.11 -5.22 1.43
C VAL A 81 -4.93 -6.73 1.21
N ALA A 82 -5.67 -7.57 1.93
CA ALA A 82 -5.63 -9.01 1.71
C ALA A 82 -6.16 -9.40 0.32
N ASP A 83 -7.20 -8.72 -0.17
CA ASP A 83 -7.71 -8.90 -1.54
C ASP A 83 -6.67 -8.50 -2.59
N VAL A 84 -5.95 -7.39 -2.40
CA VAL A 84 -4.84 -7.01 -3.29
C VAL A 84 -3.79 -8.11 -3.36
N SER A 85 -3.37 -8.68 -2.22
CA SER A 85 -2.44 -9.81 -2.23
C SER A 85 -3.03 -11.00 -3.02
N SER A 86 -4.31 -11.31 -2.82
CA SER A 86 -4.92 -12.47 -3.47
C SER A 86 -5.09 -12.32 -4.98
N TYR A 87 -5.37 -11.12 -5.49
CA TYR A 87 -5.71 -10.89 -6.90
C TYR A 87 -4.53 -10.35 -7.74
N CYS A 88 -3.53 -9.74 -7.11
CA CYS A 88 -2.40 -9.11 -7.78
C CYS A 88 -1.09 -9.91 -7.73
N GLU A 89 -1.08 -11.11 -7.15
CA GLU A 89 0.08 -12.01 -7.08
C GLU A 89 0.18 -13.00 -8.26
#